data_AF-A0A195BFC5-F1
#
_entry.id   AF-A0A195BFC5-F1
#
_cell.length_a   1.000
_cell.length_b   1.000
_cell.length_c   1.000
_cell.angle_alpha   90.00
_cell.angle_beta   90.00
_cell.angle_gamma   90.00
#
_symmetry.space_group_name_H-M   'P 1'
#
loop_
_entity.id
_entity.type
_entity.pdbx_description
1 polymer ?
#
loop_
_entity_poly.entity_id
_entity_poly.type
_entity_poly.pdbx_seq_one_letter_code
_entity_poly.pdbx_strand_id
1 'polypeptide(L)'
;MSQNLEVHLEKIKKNALDDITNTINRALENVNLSIHNGEEEGKNVDKCYYYAKNNLESKRINAVAGLDMCIQKGRMAMEDPLANVISSIQAAKKLLSDLNDIIPNCDSTSFLRKQACVLKNLSLTKESLKSVTKNSGETVLTATGKYMKTLVKVKSCIIKNNAETHTFSMNIVSYTNHCIRIA
;
A
#
# COMPACT_ATOMS: atom_id res chain seq x y z
N MET A 1 4.29 -5.76 -11.80
CA MET A 1 4.57 -4.60 -10.91
C MET A 1 3.40 -4.31 -9.98
N SER A 2 2.16 -4.13 -10.48
CA SER A 2 0.95 -3.98 -9.65
C SER A 2 0.78 -5.11 -8.61
N GLN A 3 0.84 -6.38 -9.03
CA GLN A 3 0.74 -7.52 -8.10
C GLN A 3 1.86 -7.54 -7.02
N ASN A 4 3.05 -7.05 -7.35
CA ASN A 4 4.17 -6.99 -6.39
C ASN A 4 3.97 -5.88 -5.35
N LEU A 5 3.41 -4.73 -5.78
CA LEU A 5 3.02 -3.65 -4.87
C LEU A 5 1.96 -4.12 -3.88
N GLU A 6 0.89 -4.75 -4.39
CA GLU A 6 -0.22 -5.19 -3.55
C GLU A 6 0.24 -6.22 -2.49
N VAL A 7 1.05 -7.21 -2.90
CA VAL A 7 1.64 -8.20 -1.98
C VAL A 7 2.50 -7.52 -0.90
N HIS A 8 3.31 -6.51 -1.25
CA HIS A 8 4.11 -5.77 -0.27
C HIS A 8 3.25 -4.95 0.70
N LEU A 9 2.24 -4.25 0.19
CA LEU A 9 1.36 -3.43 1.01
C LEU A 9 0.56 -4.29 1.98
N GLU A 10 0.01 -5.42 1.54
CA GLU A 10 -0.73 -6.35 2.40
C GLU A 10 0.16 -7.01 3.46
N LYS A 11 1.41 -7.36 3.12
CA LYS A 11 2.38 -7.84 4.12
C LYS A 11 2.65 -6.79 5.19
N ILE A 12 2.85 -5.53 4.80
CA ILE A 12 3.07 -4.42 5.73
C ILE A 12 1.83 -4.20 6.60
N LYS A 13 0.64 -4.23 5.98
CA LYS A 13 -0.64 -4.08 6.67
C LYS A 13 -0.82 -5.14 7.75
N LYS A 14 -0.59 -6.41 7.41
CA LYS A 14 -0.72 -7.52 8.35
C LYS A 14 0.16 -7.33 9.58
N ASN A 15 1.46 -7.07 9.37
CA ASN A 15 2.38 -6.86 10.48
C ASN A 15 1.96 -5.69 11.38
N ALA A 16 1.51 -4.59 10.78
CA ALA A 16 1.04 -3.43 11.54
C ALA A 16 -0.24 -3.71 12.33
N LEU A 17 -1.15 -4.51 11.79
CA LEU A 17 -2.36 -4.94 12.47
C LEU A 17 -2.04 -5.81 13.70
N ASP A 18 -1.07 -6.72 13.56
CA ASP A 18 -0.59 -7.54 14.66
C ASP A 18 0.01 -6.65 15.78
N ASP A 19 0.82 -5.64 15.42
CA ASP A 19 1.39 -4.68 16.38
C ASP A 19 0.32 -3.87 17.13
N ILE A 20 -0.69 -3.35 16.42
CA ILE A 20 -1.81 -2.61 17.01
C ILE A 20 -2.57 -3.52 17.97
N THR A 21 -2.87 -4.74 17.55
CA THR A 21 -3.64 -5.71 18.34
C THR A 21 -2.89 -6.09 19.61
N ASN A 22 -1.59 -6.41 19.51
CA ASN A 22 -0.75 -6.75 20.65
C ASN A 22 -0.61 -5.59 21.64
N THR A 23 -0.49 -4.36 21.14
CA THR A 23 -0.39 -3.15 21.97
C THR A 23 -1.66 -2.93 22.80
N ILE A 24 -2.83 -3.03 22.16
CA ILE A 24 -4.11 -2.83 22.83
C ILE A 24 -4.39 -3.97 23.83
N ASN A 25 -4.13 -5.22 23.43
CA ASN A 25 -4.33 -6.38 24.30
C ASN A 25 -3.48 -6.29 25.57
N ARG A 26 -2.19 -5.94 25.44
CA ARG A 26 -1.30 -5.75 26.60
C ARG A 26 -1.79 -4.63 27.53
N ALA A 27 -2.32 -3.55 26.98
CA ALA A 27 -2.88 -2.48 27.79
C ALA A 27 -4.15 -2.93 28.53
N LEU A 28 -5.01 -3.72 27.88
CA LEU A 28 -6.20 -4.29 28.49
C LEU A 28 -5.85 -5.31 29.59
N GLU A 29 -4.82 -6.15 29.39
CA GLU A 29 -4.29 -7.06 30.41
C GLU A 29 -3.84 -6.31 31.66
N ASN A 30 -3.08 -5.22 31.48
CA ASN A 30 -2.66 -4.37 32.60
C ASN A 30 -3.85 -3.70 33.30
N VAL A 31 -4.83 -3.21 32.54
CA VAL A 31 -6.08 -2.66 33.10
C VAL A 31 -6.79 -3.71 33.95
N ASN A 32 -6.98 -4.93 33.42
CA ASN A 32 -7.67 -6.00 34.13
C ASN A 32 -6.96 -6.38 35.43
N LEU A 33 -5.62 -6.44 35.42
CA LEU A 33 -4.82 -6.71 36.61
C LEU A 33 -5.03 -5.62 37.68
N SER A 34 -4.97 -4.34 37.30
CA SER A 34 -5.18 -3.24 38.24
C SER A 34 -6.59 -3.24 38.81
N ILE A 35 -7.60 -3.49 37.97
CA ILE A 35 -9.01 -3.58 38.37
C ILE A 35 -9.20 -4.70 39.39
N HIS A 36 -8.67 -5.90 39.12
CA HIS A 36 -8.74 -7.04 40.04
C HIS A 36 -8.12 -6.71 41.41
N ASN A 37 -6.93 -6.11 41.43
CA ASN A 37 -6.29 -5.70 42.68
C ASN A 37 -7.14 -4.67 43.46
N GLY A 38 -7.79 -3.73 42.75
CA GLY A 38 -8.69 -2.77 43.38
C GLY A 38 -9.94 -3.43 43.97
N GLU A 39 -10.50 -4.45 43.32
CA GLU A 39 -11.61 -5.25 43.86
C GLU A 39 -11.21 -6.00 45.13
N GLU A 40 -10.02 -6.60 45.16
CA GLU A 40 -9.48 -7.28 46.35
C GLU A 40 -9.27 -6.32 47.53
N GLU A 41 -8.96 -5.04 47.25
CA GLU A 41 -8.90 -3.96 48.24
C GLU A 41 -10.29 -3.42 48.66
N GLY A 42 -11.39 -3.93 48.07
CA GLY A 42 -12.75 -3.52 48.37
C GLY A 42 -13.18 -2.20 47.72
N LYS A 43 -12.48 -1.76 46.67
CA LYS A 43 -12.77 -0.49 45.98
C LYS A 43 -13.83 -0.64 44.91
N ASN A 44 -14.56 0.44 44.65
CA ASN A 44 -15.52 0.49 43.54
C ASN A 44 -14.83 0.87 42.22
N VAL A 45 -14.43 -0.14 41.45
CA VAL A 45 -13.60 0.04 40.25
C VAL A 45 -14.37 0.00 38.92
N ASP A 46 -15.68 -0.26 38.95
CA ASP A 46 -16.52 -0.46 37.75
C ASP A 46 -16.41 0.71 36.76
N LYS A 47 -16.45 1.94 37.28
CA LYS A 47 -16.33 3.15 36.45
C LYS A 47 -14.96 3.27 35.79
N CYS A 48 -13.90 2.89 36.50
CA CYS A 48 -12.54 2.90 35.99
C CYS A 48 -12.38 1.85 34.86
N TYR A 49 -12.90 0.65 35.07
CA TYR A 49 -12.89 -0.42 34.07
C TYR A 49 -13.66 -0.03 32.81
N TYR A 50 -14.90 0.45 32.96
CA TYR A 50 -15.75 0.83 31.84
C TYR A 50 -15.11 1.92 30.97
N TYR A 51 -14.53 2.94 31.62
CA TYR A 51 -13.80 3.99 30.91
C TYR A 51 -12.62 3.42 30.12
N ALA A 52 -11.78 2.60 30.77
CA ALA A 52 -10.57 2.04 30.16
C ALA A 52 -10.89 1.15 28.96
N LYS A 53 -11.83 0.21 29.13
CA LYS A 53 -12.27 -0.73 28.09
C LYS A 53 -12.78 0.01 26.85
N ASN A 54 -13.72 0.93 27.04
CA ASN A 54 -14.34 1.64 25.91
C ASN A 54 -13.33 2.49 25.14
N ASN A 55 -12.40 3.14 25.84
CA ASN A 55 -11.37 3.95 25.20
C ASN A 55 -10.35 3.10 24.43
N LEU A 56 -9.92 1.97 24.97
CA LEU A 56 -9.01 1.04 24.27
C LEU A 56 -9.68 0.41 23.04
N GLU A 57 -10.95 0.00 23.16
CA GLU A 57 -11.72 -0.53 22.02
C GLU A 57 -11.91 0.52 20.92
N SER A 58 -12.26 1.74 21.29
CA SER A 58 -12.38 2.87 20.37
C SER A 58 -11.03 3.19 19.70
N LYS A 59 -9.93 3.15 20.47
CA LYS A 59 -8.60 3.38 19.92
C LYS A 59 -8.20 2.30 18.93
N ARG A 60 -8.51 1.03 19.20
CA ARG A 60 -8.27 -0.09 18.27
C ARG A 60 -8.96 0.16 16.92
N ILE A 61 -10.25 0.51 16.94
CA ILE A 61 -11.02 0.80 15.71
C ILE A 61 -10.37 1.94 14.92
N ASN A 62 -10.04 3.05 15.61
CA ASN A 62 -9.42 4.21 14.97
C ASN A 62 -8.01 3.90 14.42
N ALA A 63 -7.22 3.11 15.14
CA ALA A 63 -5.89 2.70 14.70
C ALA A 63 -5.94 1.81 13.45
N VAL A 64 -6.90 0.89 13.37
CA VAL A 64 -7.12 0.04 12.19
C VAL A 64 -7.58 0.89 11.00
N ALA A 65 -8.51 1.83 11.20
CA ALA A 65 -8.92 2.76 10.15
C ALA A 65 -7.76 3.65 9.67
N GLY A 66 -6.90 4.11 10.59
CA GLY A 66 -5.69 4.86 10.27
C GLY A 66 -4.69 4.04 9.43
N LEU A 67 -4.50 2.76 9.78
CA LEU A 67 -3.70 1.81 9.00
C LEU A 67 -4.26 1.63 7.59
N ASP A 68 -5.57 1.39 7.45
CA ASP A 68 -6.23 1.26 6.14
C ASP A 68 -6.02 2.51 5.27
N MET A 69 -6.17 3.69 5.87
CA MET A 69 -5.91 4.96 5.18
C MET A 69 -4.45 5.07 4.71
N CYS A 70 -3.47 4.65 5.52
CA CYS A 70 -2.06 4.66 5.12
C CYS A 70 -1.82 3.76 3.89
N ILE A 71 -2.42 2.56 3.86
CA ILE A 71 -2.30 1.63 2.73
C ILE A 71 -2.98 2.19 1.48
N GLN A 72 -4.19 2.73 1.61
CA GLN A 72 -4.93 3.31 0.48
C GLN A 72 -4.18 4.49 -0.15
N LYS A 73 -3.58 5.37 0.65
CA LYS A 73 -2.71 6.44 0.15
C LYS A 73 -1.53 5.88 -0.66
N GLY A 74 -1.01 4.73 -0.26
CA GLY A 74 0.02 4.00 -1.00
C GLY A 74 -0.45 3.51 -2.36
N ARG A 75 -1.65 2.90 -2.41
CA ARG A 75 -2.28 2.44 -3.66
C ARG A 75 -2.52 3.59 -4.62
N MET A 76 -3.20 4.63 -4.16
CA MET A 76 -3.51 5.82 -4.97
C MET A 76 -2.26 6.49 -5.52
N ALA A 77 -1.18 6.57 -4.73
CA ALA A 77 0.07 7.18 -5.18
C ALA A 77 0.77 6.40 -6.33
N MET A 78 0.34 5.16 -6.60
CA MET A 78 0.88 4.28 -7.63
C MET A 78 -0.07 4.06 -8.81
N GLU A 79 -1.28 4.61 -8.81
CA GLU A 79 -2.25 4.48 -9.91
C GLU A 79 -1.66 4.99 -11.24
N ASP A 80 -1.30 6.29 -11.33
CA ASP A 80 -0.75 6.86 -12.57
C ASP A 80 0.57 6.21 -13.02
N PRO A 81 1.59 5.99 -12.14
CA PRO A 81 2.80 5.31 -12.54
C PRO A 81 2.57 3.93 -13.13
N LEU A 82 1.65 3.15 -12.56
CA LEU A 82 1.31 1.82 -13.08
C LEU A 82 0.53 1.91 -14.39
N ALA A 83 -0.39 2.88 -14.52
CA ALA A 83 -1.10 3.14 -15.77
C ALA A 83 -0.14 3.48 -16.91
N ASN A 84 0.88 4.30 -16.67
CA ASN A 84 1.89 4.65 -17.68
C ASN A 84 2.72 3.43 -18.13
N VAL A 85 3.07 2.53 -17.20
CA VAL A 85 3.73 1.26 -17.53
C VAL A 85 2.82 0.38 -18.39
N ILE A 86 1.52 0.30 -18.07
CA ILE A 86 0.54 -0.45 -18.85
C ILE A 86 0.42 0.12 -20.27
N SER A 87 0.32 1.45 -20.41
CA SER A 87 0.28 2.13 -21.71
C SER A 87 1.53 1.83 -22.55
N SER A 88 2.71 1.81 -21.93
CA SER A 88 3.96 1.44 -22.60
C SER A 88 3.95 -0.01 -23.09
N ILE A 89 3.40 -0.94 -22.29
CA ILE A 89 3.22 -2.35 -22.69
C ILE A 89 2.25 -2.46 -23.87
N GLN A 90 1.15 -1.70 -23.86
CA GLN A 90 0.18 -1.68 -24.95
C GLN A 90 0.80 -1.14 -26.25
N ALA A 91 1.60 -0.08 -26.18
CA ALA A 91 2.33 0.44 -27.33
C ALA A 91 3.29 -0.60 -27.91
N ALA A 92 4.04 -1.31 -27.07
CA ALA A 92 4.93 -2.39 -27.50
C ALA A 92 4.15 -3.56 -28.13
N LYS A 93 3.00 -3.95 -27.56
CA LYS A 93 2.13 -4.98 -28.15
C LYS A 93 1.58 -4.59 -29.51
N LYS A 94 1.20 -3.32 -29.68
CA LYS A 94 0.76 -2.79 -30.97
C LYS A 94 1.86 -2.91 -32.02
N LEU A 95 3.09 -2.51 -31.69
CA LEU A 95 4.24 -2.65 -32.61
C LEU A 95 4.52 -4.11 -32.99
N LEU A 96 4.30 -5.05 -32.07
CA LEU A 96 4.43 -6.48 -32.36
C LEU A 96 3.35 -6.94 -33.36
N SER A 97 2.10 -6.46 -33.22
CA SER A 97 1.05 -6.73 -34.20
C SER A 97 1.38 -6.11 -35.55
N ASP A 98 1.74 -4.82 -35.56
CA ASP A 98 2.11 -4.08 -36.77
C ASP A 98 3.23 -4.79 -37.53
N LEU A 99 4.21 -5.37 -36.81
CA LEU A 99 5.31 -6.16 -37.38
C LEU A 99 4.82 -7.46 -38.04
N ASN A 100 3.91 -8.20 -37.39
CA ASN A 100 3.33 -9.43 -37.94
C ASN A 100 2.48 -9.14 -39.19
N ASP A 101 1.82 -7.98 -39.21
CA ASP A 101 0.91 -7.59 -40.29
C ASP A 101 1.63 -6.97 -41.51
N ILE A 102 2.95 -6.70 -41.44
CA ILE A 102 3.70 -6.10 -42.57
C ILE A 102 3.58 -6.93 -43.84
N ILE A 103 3.83 -8.24 -43.78
CA ILE A 103 3.84 -9.10 -44.96
C ILE A 103 2.42 -9.24 -45.55
N PRO A 104 1.38 -9.56 -44.74
CA PRO A 104 -0.01 -9.56 -45.21
C PRO A 104 -0.46 -8.22 -45.82
N ASN A 105 -0.11 -7.09 -45.20
CA ASN A 105 -0.55 -5.76 -45.66
C ASN A 105 0.20 -5.28 -46.91
N CYS A 106 1.30 -5.93 -47.28
CA CYS A 106 2.07 -5.62 -48.48
C CYS A 106 1.74 -6.55 -49.65
N ASP A 107 0.53 -7.11 -49.70
CA ASP A 107 0.16 -8.01 -50.78
C ASP A 107 0.11 -7.29 -52.15
N SER A 108 0.80 -7.88 -53.12
CA SER A 108 0.98 -7.32 -54.45
C SER A 108 1.45 -8.41 -55.41
N THR A 109 0.90 -8.40 -56.62
CA THR A 109 1.31 -9.30 -57.71
C THR A 109 2.71 -8.97 -58.25
N SER A 110 3.18 -7.73 -58.08
CA SER A 110 4.54 -7.33 -58.42
C SER A 110 5.49 -7.57 -57.25
N PHE A 111 6.53 -8.39 -57.50
CA PHE A 111 7.61 -8.67 -56.54
C PHE A 111 8.29 -7.39 -56.04
N LEU A 112 8.65 -6.48 -56.97
CA LEU A 112 9.33 -5.23 -56.63
C LEU A 112 8.47 -4.32 -55.74
N ARG A 113 7.16 -4.24 -56.00
CA ARG A 113 6.23 -3.46 -55.16
C ARG A 113 6.07 -4.06 -53.77
N LYS A 114 5.96 -5.40 -53.69
CA LYS A 114 5.89 -6.12 -52.41
C LYS A 114 7.14 -5.88 -51.57
N GLN A 115 8.32 -6.03 -52.17
CA GLN A 115 9.61 -5.79 -51.51
C GLN A 115 9.74 -4.34 -51.02
N ALA A 116 9.41 -3.35 -51.86
CA ALA A 116 9.46 -1.94 -51.48
C ALA A 116 8.50 -1.60 -50.32
N CYS A 117 7.27 -2.15 -50.34
CA CYS A 117 6.30 -1.97 -49.27
C CYS A 117 6.81 -2.55 -47.94
N VAL A 118 7.35 -3.78 -47.96
CA VAL A 118 7.87 -4.45 -46.76
C VAL A 118 9.02 -3.65 -46.16
N LEU A 119 9.99 -3.23 -46.97
CA LEU A 119 11.14 -2.45 -46.50
C LEU A 119 10.73 -1.10 -45.89
N LYS A 120 9.77 -0.41 -46.52
CA LYS A 120 9.24 0.86 -46.00
C LYS A 120 8.59 0.67 -44.63
N ASN A 121 7.66 -0.28 -44.51
CA ASN A 121 6.95 -0.52 -43.24
C ASN A 121 7.91 -1.03 -42.15
N LEU A 122 8.85 -1.91 -42.49
CA LEU A 122 9.86 -2.38 -41.55
C LEU A 122 10.72 -1.23 -40.99
N SER A 123 11.10 -0.27 -41.85
CA SER A 123 11.82 0.94 -41.43
C SER A 123 11.00 1.79 -40.46
N LEU A 124 9.71 2.02 -40.77
CA LEU A 124 8.80 2.79 -39.90
C LEU A 124 8.57 2.11 -38.55
N THR A 125 8.37 0.79 -38.54
CA THR A 125 8.22 0.00 -37.31
C THR A 125 9.49 0.03 -36.48
N LYS A 126 10.67 -0.02 -37.11
CA LYS A 126 11.97 0.10 -36.42
C LYS A 126 12.14 1.45 -35.71
N GLU A 127 11.80 2.56 -36.36
CA GLU A 127 11.89 3.88 -35.72
C GLU A 127 10.87 4.02 -34.58
N SER A 128 9.66 3.51 -34.77
CA SER A 128 8.63 3.48 -33.73
C SER A 128 9.07 2.64 -32.52
N LEU A 129 9.73 1.49 -32.76
CA LEU A 129 10.29 0.64 -31.71
C LEU A 129 11.37 1.35 -30.91
N LYS A 130 12.27 2.11 -31.55
CA LYS A 130 13.28 2.91 -30.84
C LYS A 130 12.62 3.94 -29.92
N SER A 131 11.59 4.63 -30.40
CA SER A 131 10.84 5.60 -29.61
C SER A 131 10.16 4.96 -28.40
N VAL A 132 9.43 3.85 -28.60
CA VAL A 132 8.77 3.11 -27.51
C VAL A 132 9.80 2.59 -26.50
N THR A 133 10.94 2.06 -26.97
CA THR A 133 12.01 1.58 -26.10
C THR A 133 12.53 2.69 -25.19
N LYS A 134 12.83 3.87 -25.74
CA LYS A 134 13.30 5.03 -24.97
C LYS A 134 12.26 5.46 -23.92
N ASN A 135 11.02 5.70 -24.36
CA ASN A 135 9.95 6.20 -23.51
C ASN A 135 9.59 5.20 -22.40
N SER A 136 9.59 3.90 -22.71
CA SER A 136 9.32 2.85 -21.73
C SER A 136 10.42 2.75 -20.67
N GLY A 137 11.69 2.95 -21.04
CA GLY A 137 12.80 3.00 -20.09
C GLY A 137 12.65 4.14 -19.07
N GLU A 138 12.35 5.35 -19.55
CA GLU A 138 12.08 6.51 -18.69
C GLU A 138 10.88 6.26 -17.77
N THR A 139 9.79 5.71 -18.32
CA THR A 139 8.58 5.37 -17.57
C THR A 139 8.85 4.37 -16.44
N VAL A 140 9.62 3.32 -16.70
CA VAL A 140 9.97 2.30 -15.69
C VAL A 140 10.85 2.88 -14.59
N LEU A 141 11.81 3.74 -14.94
CA LEU A 141 12.66 4.42 -13.95
C LEU A 141 11.83 5.32 -13.03
N THR A 142 10.94 6.14 -13.60
CA THR A 142 10.03 7.00 -12.83
C THR A 142 9.11 6.17 -11.93
N ALA A 143 8.50 5.11 -12.46
CA ALA A 143 7.61 4.24 -11.69
C ALA A 143 8.34 3.55 -10.54
N THR A 144 9.58 3.09 -10.76
CA THR A 144 10.41 2.46 -9.72
C THR A 144 10.80 3.46 -8.63
N GLY A 145 11.21 4.66 -9.01
CA GLY A 145 11.52 5.73 -8.04
C GLY A 145 10.29 6.14 -7.22
N LYS A 146 9.12 6.21 -7.85
CA LYS A 146 7.85 6.48 -7.16
C LYS A 146 7.47 5.34 -6.21
N TYR A 147 7.61 4.09 -6.64
CA TYR A 147 7.36 2.89 -5.84
C TYR A 147 8.15 2.92 -4.52
N MET A 148 9.46 3.16 -4.59
CA MET A 148 10.31 3.24 -3.40
C MET A 148 9.87 4.35 -2.45
N LYS A 149 9.59 5.55 -2.98
CA LYS A 149 9.09 6.69 -2.19
C LYS A 149 7.74 6.38 -1.55
N THR A 150 6.84 5.71 -2.26
CA THR A 150 5.53 5.30 -1.77
C THR A 150 5.67 4.35 -0.58
N LEU A 151 6.51 3.31 -0.69
CA LEU A 151 6.73 2.38 0.42
C LEU A 151 7.28 3.07 1.67
N VAL A 152 8.21 4.01 1.51
CA VAL A 152 8.74 4.81 2.63
C VAL A 152 7.62 5.62 3.30
N LYS A 153 6.78 6.30 2.51
CA LYS A 153 5.65 7.09 3.02
C LYS A 153 4.62 6.23 3.76
N VAL A 154 4.27 5.07 3.20
CA VAL A 154 3.35 4.11 3.83
C VAL A 154 3.91 3.65 5.18
N LYS A 155 5.18 3.21 5.22
CA LYS A 155 5.82 2.79 6.47
C LYS A 155 5.86 3.91 7.50
N SER A 156 6.21 5.13 7.10
CA SER A 156 6.23 6.29 8.00
C SER A 156 4.84 6.60 8.59
N CYS A 157 3.79 6.55 7.75
CA CYS A 157 2.40 6.72 8.19
C CYS A 157 2.00 5.67 9.23
N ILE A 158 2.35 4.41 8.99
CA ILE A 158 2.07 3.29 9.90
C ILE A 158 2.83 3.42 11.22
N ILE A 159 4.12 3.75 11.18
CA ILE A 159 4.93 3.96 12.40
C ILE A 159 4.29 5.04 13.27
N LYS A 160 3.84 6.15 12.67
CA LYS A 160 3.13 7.21 13.39
C LYS A 160 1.85 6.69 14.05
N ASN A 161 1.01 5.99 13.30
CA ASN A 161 -0.25 5.43 13.80
C ASN A 161 -0.03 4.44 14.97
N ASN A 162 1.00 3.59 14.87
CA ASN A 162 1.35 2.64 15.93
C ASN A 162 1.91 3.36 17.17
N ALA A 163 2.76 4.37 17.00
CA ALA A 163 3.27 5.18 18.11
C ALA A 163 2.15 5.90 18.87
N GLU A 164 1.21 6.53 18.15
CA GLU A 164 0.03 7.16 18.77
C GLU A 164 -0.86 6.14 19.49
N THR A 165 -0.96 4.92 18.98
CA THR A 165 -1.69 3.81 19.62
C THR A 165 -1.01 3.37 20.91
N HIS A 166 0.31 3.21 20.89
CA HIS A 166 1.09 2.88 22.07
C HIS A 166 0.97 3.94 23.17
N THR A 167 1.21 5.22 22.83
CA THR A 167 1.11 6.33 23.78
C THR A 167 -0.29 6.43 24.39
N PHE A 168 -1.34 6.35 23.56
CA PHE A 168 -2.71 6.37 24.06
C PHE A 168 -2.98 5.22 25.04
N SER A 169 -2.55 4.01 24.69
CA SER A 169 -2.76 2.81 25.50
C SER A 169 -2.08 2.92 26.87
N MET A 170 -0.84 3.43 26.90
CA MET A 170 -0.12 3.71 28.15
C MET A 170 -0.82 4.76 29.01
N ASN A 171 -1.38 5.80 28.39
CA ASN A 171 -2.14 6.82 29.11
C ASN A 171 -3.41 6.23 29.74
N ILE A 172 -4.11 5.32 29.06
CA ILE A 172 -5.27 4.63 29.63
C ILE A 172 -4.88 3.77 30.83
N VAL A 173 -3.79 3.02 30.75
CA VAL A 173 -3.30 2.22 31.89
C VAL A 173 -2.97 3.13 33.08
N SER A 174 -2.24 4.23 32.83
CA SER A 174 -1.89 5.19 33.88
C SER A 174 -3.12 5.84 34.51
N TYR A 175 -4.09 6.27 33.69
CA TYR A 175 -5.35 6.83 34.15
C TYR A 175 -6.14 5.82 34.99
N THR A 176 -6.18 4.56 34.58
CA THR A 176 -6.89 3.49 35.29
C THR A 176 -6.31 3.32 36.69
N ASN A 177 -4.98 3.23 36.82
CA ASN A 177 -4.32 3.14 38.11
C ASN A 177 -4.62 4.34 39.02
N HIS A 178 -4.64 5.54 38.45
CA HIS A 178 -5.00 6.75 39.19
C HIS A 178 -6.46 6.74 39.64
N CYS A 179 -7.39 6.37 38.76
CA CYS A 179 -8.82 6.24 39.02
C CYS A 179 -9.09 5.28 40.18
N ILE A 180 -8.45 4.11 40.19
CA ILE A 180 -8.58 3.12 41.27
C ILE A 180 -8.01 3.64 42.59
N ARG A 181 -6.94 4.44 42.57
CA ARG A 181 -6.35 4.98 43.81
C ARG A 181 -7.30 5.93 44.57
N ILE A 182 -8.20 6.59 43.85
CA ILE A 182 -9.14 7.58 44.39
C ILE A 182 -10.58 7.05 44.51
N ALA A 183 -10.80 5.79 44.13
CA ALA A 183 -12.07 5.07 44.25
C ALA A 183 -12.17 4.40 45.63
#